data_AF-A0A2T0MRP0-F1
#
_entry.id   AF-A0A2T0MRP0-F1
#
_cell.length_a   1.000
_cell.length_b   1.000
_cell.length_c   1.000
_cell.angle_alpha   90.00
_cell.angle_beta   90.00
_cell.angle_gamma   90.00
#
_symmetry.space_group_name_H-M   'P 1'
#
loop_
_entity.id
_entity.type
_entity.pdbx_description
1 polymer ?
#
loop_
_entity_poly.entity_id
_entity_poly.type
_entity_poly.pdbx_seq_one_letter_code
_entity_poly.pdbx_strand_id
1 'polypeptide(L)'
;GLDVSPDAKQLLADRGYDPVMGARPLRRTIQRELEDSLSEKILYGELRPGQVVKVTIEGEGDNAKFIFKGETSSKIPDSAAAIAAPIQN
;
A
#
# COMPACT_ATOMS: atom_id res chain seq x y z
N GLY A 1 3.23 6.30 3.60
CA GLY A 1 2.00 6.76 2.90
C GLY A 1 1.32 5.57 2.25
N LEU A 2 0.04 5.65 1.90
CA LEU A 2 -0.69 4.57 1.21
C LEU A 2 -1.25 5.09 -0.12
N ASP A 3 -0.94 4.39 -1.20
CA ASP A 3 -1.42 4.68 -2.55
C ASP A 3 -2.16 3.45 -3.08
N VAL A 4 -3.44 3.61 -3.41
CA VAL A 4 -4.32 2.51 -3.83
C VAL A 4 -4.73 2.75 -5.27
N SER A 5 -4.35 1.82 -6.14
CA SER A 5 -4.69 1.88 -7.57
C SER A 5 -6.20 1.90 -7.81
N PRO A 6 -6.67 2.51 -8.91
CA PRO A 6 -8.08 2.48 -9.28
C PRO A 6 -8.66 1.07 -9.36
N ASP A 7 -7.92 0.14 -9.92
CA ASP A 7 -8.35 -1.25 -10.10
C ASP A 7 -8.54 -1.97 -8.75
N ALA A 8 -7.65 -1.71 -7.78
CA ALA A 8 -7.80 -2.21 -6.42
C ALA A 8 -9.03 -1.63 -5.71
N LYS A 9 -9.36 -0.34 -5.94
CA LYS A 9 -10.57 0.27 -5.40
C LYS A 9 -11.83 -0.35 -6.00
N GLN A 10 -11.82 -0.62 -7.30
CA GLN A 10 -12.94 -1.25 -7.97
C GLN A 10 -13.17 -2.67 -7.42
N LEU A 11 -12.10 -3.47 -7.29
CA LEU A 11 -12.20 -4.81 -6.73
C LEU A 11 -12.72 -4.82 -5.28
N LEU A 12 -12.30 -3.85 -4.45
CA LEU A 12 -12.82 -3.70 -3.09
C LEU A 12 -14.31 -3.34 -3.09
N ALA A 13 -14.75 -2.48 -4.02
CA ALA A 13 -16.16 -2.14 -4.18
C ALA A 13 -16.96 -3.37 -4.61
N ASP A 14 -16.48 -4.13 -5.60
CA ASP A 14 -17.17 -5.32 -6.12
C ASP A 14 -17.31 -6.40 -5.04
N ARG A 15 -16.27 -6.63 -4.23
CA ARG A 15 -16.30 -7.60 -3.11
C ARG A 15 -17.02 -7.11 -1.86
N GLY A 16 -17.07 -5.79 -1.67
CA GLY A 16 -17.61 -5.15 -0.47
C GLY A 16 -19.05 -4.66 -0.63
N TYR A 17 -19.60 -4.76 -1.83
CA TYR A 17 -20.96 -4.35 -2.15
C TYR A 17 -21.90 -5.55 -2.12
N ASP A 18 -23.00 -5.40 -1.40
CA ASP A 18 -24.10 -6.36 -1.39
C ASP A 18 -25.37 -5.62 -1.84
N PRO A 19 -26.16 -6.13 -2.80
CA PRO A 19 -27.34 -5.43 -3.31
C PRO A 19 -28.44 -5.24 -2.26
N VAL A 20 -28.50 -6.07 -1.23
CA VAL A 20 -29.47 -5.98 -0.13
C VAL A 20 -28.95 -5.07 0.99
N MET A 21 -27.66 -5.15 1.30
CA MET A 21 -27.04 -4.40 2.41
C MET A 21 -26.34 -3.10 2.00
N GLY A 22 -26.20 -2.82 0.71
CA GLY A 22 -25.41 -1.73 0.16
C GLY A 22 -23.92 -1.85 0.50
N ALA A 23 -23.24 -0.73 0.72
CA ALA A 23 -21.82 -0.69 1.07
C ALA A 23 -21.53 -1.02 2.55
N ARG A 24 -22.50 -1.51 3.33
CA ARG A 24 -22.28 -1.87 4.75
C ARG A 24 -21.16 -2.91 4.92
N PRO A 25 -21.07 -3.96 4.08
CA PRO A 25 -19.99 -4.93 4.18
C PRO A 25 -18.62 -4.37 3.77
N LEU A 26 -18.57 -3.28 2.98
CA LEU A 26 -17.35 -2.72 2.40
C LEU A 26 -16.27 -2.43 3.43
N ARG A 27 -16.65 -1.84 4.57
CA ARG A 27 -15.69 -1.55 5.65
C ARG A 27 -14.98 -2.81 6.13
N ARG A 28 -15.72 -3.92 6.27
CA ARG A 28 -15.17 -5.20 6.73
C ARG A 28 -14.31 -5.86 5.66
N THR A 29 -14.65 -5.68 4.39
CA THR A 29 -13.82 -6.13 3.26
C THR A 29 -12.50 -5.37 3.22
N ILE A 30 -12.52 -4.04 3.35
CA ILE A 30 -11.29 -3.23 3.42
C ILE A 30 -10.41 -3.68 4.59
N GLN A 31 -11.00 -3.88 5.77
CA GLN A 31 -10.22 -4.31 6.94
C GLN A 31 -9.49 -5.64 6.68
N ARG A 32 -10.19 -6.66 6.18
CA ARG A 32 -9.62 -8.00 5.94
C ARG A 32 -8.62 -8.02 4.78
N GLU A 33 -9.00 -7.45 3.65
CA GLU A 33 -8.21 -7.53 2.42
C GLU A 33 -7.03 -6.55 2.43
N LEU A 34 -7.18 -5.41 3.11
CA LEU A 34 -6.19 -4.34 3.11
C LEU A 34 -5.46 -4.20 4.44
N GLU A 35 -6.18 -3.94 5.54
CA GLU A 35 -5.54 -3.62 6.83
C GLU A 35 -4.83 -4.83 7.45
N ASP A 36 -5.48 -6.00 7.47
CA ASP A 36 -4.91 -7.23 8.02
C ASP A 36 -3.69 -7.68 7.19
N SER A 37 -3.84 -7.71 5.85
CA SER A 37 -2.74 -8.04 4.92
C SER A 37 -1.55 -7.09 5.02
N LEU A 38 -1.81 -5.78 5.19
CA LEU A 38 -0.76 -4.79 5.39
C LEU A 38 -0.05 -5.02 6.72
N SER A 39 -0.80 -5.31 7.78
CA SER A 39 -0.26 -5.57 9.12
C SER A 39 0.67 -6.77 9.11
N GLU A 40 0.27 -7.87 8.48
CA GLU A 40 1.13 -9.05 8.32
C GLU A 40 2.44 -8.71 7.61
N LYS A 41 2.40 -7.97 6.49
CA LYS A 41 3.60 -7.61 5.72
C LYS A 41 4.56 -6.70 6.50
N ILE A 42 4.01 -5.80 7.32
CA ILE A 42 4.82 -4.97 8.23
C ILE A 42 5.46 -5.86 9.31
N LEU A 43 4.72 -6.80 9.90
CA LEU A 43 5.23 -7.73 10.90
C LEU A 43 6.34 -8.64 10.35
N TYR A 44 6.23 -9.08 9.10
CA TYR A 44 7.27 -9.86 8.41
C TYR A 44 8.46 -9.00 7.92
N GLY A 45 8.40 -7.68 8.04
CA GLY A 45 9.47 -6.78 7.63
C GLY A 45 9.57 -6.57 6.10
N GLU A 46 8.55 -6.99 5.34
CA GLU A 46 8.46 -6.73 3.89
C GLU A 46 8.22 -5.24 3.61
N LEU A 47 7.51 -4.56 4.50
CA LEU A 47 7.19 -3.13 4.42
C LEU A 47 7.83 -2.40 5.60
N ARG A 48 8.56 -1.32 5.32
CA ARG A 48 9.29 -0.55 6.35
C ARG A 48 8.63 0.81 6.62
N PRO A 49 8.74 1.33 7.85
CA PRO A 49 8.37 2.71 8.16
C PRO A 49 9.06 3.69 7.21
N GLY A 50 8.33 4.72 6.77
CA GLY A 50 8.82 5.74 5.84
C GLY A 50 8.59 5.42 4.35
N GLN A 51 8.21 4.19 4.00
CA GLN A 51 7.84 3.86 2.63
C GLN A 51 6.41 4.33 2.28
N VAL A 52 6.19 4.55 0.98
CA VAL A 52 4.86 4.67 0.40
C VAL A 52 4.46 3.28 -0.11
N VAL A 53 3.40 2.73 0.46
CA VAL A 53 2.87 1.43 0.06
C VAL A 53 1.93 1.64 -1.11
N LYS A 54 2.28 1.09 -2.27
CA LYS A 54 1.39 0.98 -3.43
C LYS A 54 0.62 -0.34 -3.39
N VAL A 55 -0.68 -0.24 -3.59
CA VAL A 55 -1.61 -1.37 -3.60
C VAL A 55 -2.16 -1.54 -5.02
N THR A 56 -1.82 -2.66 -5.63
CA THR A 56 -2.28 -3.06 -6.97
C THR A 56 -3.01 -4.39 -6.90
N ILE A 57 -3.64 -4.79 -7.99
CA ILE A 57 -4.23 -6.13 -8.11
C ILE A 57 -3.41 -6.96 -9.10
N GLU A 58 -3.43 -8.28 -8.91
CA GLU A 58 -2.90 -9.25 -9.86
C GLU A 58 -3.97 -10.31 -10.15
N GLY A 59 -4.22 -10.58 -11.43
CA GLY A 59 -5.31 -11.44 -11.89
C GLY A 59 -6.62 -10.69 -12.15
N GLU A 60 -7.67 -11.44 -12.46
CA GLU A 60 -8.97 -10.90 -12.88
C GLU A 60 -10.14 -11.58 -12.15
N GLY A 61 -11.24 -10.83 -11.98
CA GLY A 61 -12.47 -11.31 -11.36
C GLY A 61 -12.30 -11.71 -9.89
N ASP A 62 -13.00 -12.76 -9.48
CA ASP A 62 -13.04 -13.21 -8.09
C ASP A 62 -11.67 -13.67 -7.56
N ASN A 63 -10.76 -14.11 -8.45
CA ASN A 63 -9.44 -14.61 -8.11
C ASN A 63 -8.37 -13.52 -8.01
N ALA A 64 -8.72 -12.25 -8.26
CA ALA A 64 -7.75 -11.16 -8.20
C ALA A 64 -7.15 -11.02 -6.79
N LYS A 65 -5.84 -10.83 -6.68
CA LYS A 65 -5.13 -10.73 -5.40
C LYS A 65 -4.58 -9.33 -5.20
N PHE A 66 -4.66 -8.82 -3.98
CA PHE A 66 -4.03 -7.56 -3.62
C PHE A 66 -2.52 -7.73 -3.45
N ILE A 67 -1.76 -6.95 -4.20
CA ILE A 67 -0.30 -6.90 -4.15
C ILE A 67 0.11 -5.58 -3.52
N PHE A 68 1.02 -5.66 -2.56
CA PHE A 68 1.52 -4.53 -1.80
C PHE A 68 3.00 -4.34 -2.09
N LYS A 69 3.39 -3.15 -2.54
CA LYS A 69 4.79 -2.81 -2.83
C LYS A 69 5.18 -1.56 -2.06
N GLY A 70 6.23 -1.65 -1.25
CA GLY A 70 6.82 -0.49 -0.57
C GLY A 70 7.80 0.24 -1.48
N GLU A 71 7.48 1.46 -1.89
CA GLU A 71 8.40 2.34 -2.61
C GLU A 71 8.95 3.39 -1.63
N THR A 72 10.27 3.55 -1.59
CA THR A 72 10.86 4.70 -0.89
C THR A 72 10.64 5.94 -1.74
N SER A 73 9.86 6.90 -1.22
CA SER A 73 9.62 8.15 -1.94
C SER A 73 10.87 9.01 -1.89
N SER A 74 11.80 8.80 -2.83
CA SER A 74 12.98 9.65 -3.08
C SER A 74 12.63 11.05 -3.62
N LYS A 75 11.64 11.74 -3.02
CA LYS A 75 11.38 13.16 -3.32
C LYS A 75 12.07 14.14 -2.38
N ILE A 76 12.99 13.65 -1.54
CA ILE A 76 14.06 14.47 -0.97
C ILE A 76 15.33 13.63 -1.13
N PRO A 77 16.32 14.05 -1.95
CA PRO A 77 17.67 13.57 -1.76
C PRO A 77 18.03 14.00 -0.34
N ASP A 78 18.14 13.05 0.58
CA ASP A 78 18.63 13.35 1.92
C ASP A 78 20.11 13.75 1.76
N SER A 79 20.29 15.04 1.48
CA SER A 79 21.56 15.73 1.34
C SER A 79 22.17 15.88 2.72
N ALA A 80 22.51 14.74 3.33
CA ALA A 80 23.39 14.65 4.49
C ALA A 80 24.78 14.12 4.10
N ALA A 81 25.05 13.91 2.80
CA ALA A 81 26.34 13.44 2.28
C ALA A 81 27.22 14.53 1.64
N ALA A 82 26.82 15.81 1.68
CA ALA A 82 27.54 16.90 0.99
C ALA A 82 28.37 17.84 1.90
N ILE A 83 28.48 17.59 3.20
CA ILE A 83 29.29 18.43 4.11
C ILE A 83 30.67 17.84 4.47
N ALA A 84 31.08 16.73 3.85
CA ALA A 84 32.44 16.20 3.99
C ALA A 84 33.34 16.62 2.81
N ALA A 85 33.54 17.93 2.63
CA ALA A 85 34.72 18.42 1.93
C ALA A 85 35.81 18.67 2.99
N PRO A 86 37.00 18.07 2.88
CA PRO A 86 38.06 18.29 3.85
C PRO A 86 38.50 19.76 3.78
N ILE A 87 38.61 20.38 4.94
CA ILE A 87 39.30 21.66 5.12
C ILE A 87 40.71 21.50 4.55
N GLN A 88 41.01 22.20 3.44
CA GLN A 88 42.38 22.44 3.00
C GLN A 88 42.67 23.93 3.10
N ASN A 89 43.38 24.23 4.21
CA ASN A 89 44.41 25.23 4.44
C ASN A 89 44.31 26.62 3.79
#